data_AF-A0A958VQ72-F1
#
_entry.id   AF-A0A958VQ72-F1
#
_cell.length_a   1.000
_cell.length_b   1.000
_cell.length_c   1.000
_cell.angle_alpha   90.00
_cell.angle_beta   90.00
_cell.angle_gamma   90.00
#
_symmetry.space_group_name_H-M   'P 1'
#
loop_
_entity.id
_entity.type
_entity.pdbx_description
1 polymer ?
#
loop_
_entity_poly.entity_id
_entity_poly.type
_entity_poly.pdbx_seq_one_letter_code
_entity_poly.pdbx_strand_id
1 'polypeptide(L)'
;PQDFKNFELGIVQAYNWLLNTPVNQEPQKRKEVNAFLMRWLEGSPSVTVEINPEIITFLDCPDCLMIFMGGWTIHTLNNNYDKDPVKGATAGIRGVMDFYQKNREMLGKNKAIEKYLKLEEKGKLEPFIADKLK
;
A
#
# COMPACT_ATOMS: atom_id res chain seq x y z
N PRO A 1 1.99 10.91 -21.63
CA PRO A 1 2.72 9.67 -21.29
C PRO A 1 4.14 9.91 -20.70
N GLN A 2 4.91 10.86 -21.22
CA GLN A 2 6.29 11.14 -20.77
C GLN A 2 6.39 11.71 -19.34
N ASP A 3 5.35 12.38 -18.85
CA ASP A 3 5.39 13.05 -17.54
C ASP A 3 5.33 12.10 -16.34
N PHE A 4 4.68 10.94 -16.46
CA PHE A 4 4.49 10.02 -15.32
C PHE A 4 5.78 9.43 -14.78
N LYS A 5 6.76 9.15 -15.67
CA LYS A 5 8.10 8.69 -15.29
C LYS A 5 8.87 9.75 -14.50
N ASN A 6 8.70 11.02 -14.85
CA ASN A 6 9.36 12.12 -14.14
C ASN A 6 8.83 12.29 -12.71
N PHE A 7 7.61 11.82 -12.44
CA PHE A 7 6.99 11.88 -11.11
C PHE A 7 7.21 10.63 -10.26
N GLU A 8 7.79 9.54 -10.78
CA GLU A 8 8.03 8.29 -10.02
C GLU A 8 8.80 8.54 -8.72
N LEU A 9 9.82 9.40 -8.76
CA LEU A 9 10.56 9.79 -7.56
C LEU A 9 9.65 10.49 -6.52
N GLY A 10 8.74 11.36 -6.98
CA GLY A 10 7.76 12.02 -6.14
C GLY A 10 6.77 11.04 -5.51
N ILE A 11 6.38 9.98 -6.23
CA ILE A 11 5.51 8.92 -5.72
C ILE A 11 6.20 8.10 -4.63
N VAL A 12 7.47 7.75 -4.82
CA VAL A 12 8.30 7.10 -3.80
C VAL A 12 8.37 7.97 -2.54
N GLN A 13 8.64 9.27 -2.70
CA GLN A 13 8.71 10.21 -1.58
C GLN A 13 7.37 10.37 -0.86
N ALA A 14 6.27 10.49 -1.61
CA ALA A 14 4.91 10.59 -1.08
C ALA A 14 4.52 9.36 -0.26
N TYR A 15 4.76 8.16 -0.78
CA TYR A 15 4.53 6.90 -0.06
C TYR A 15 5.38 6.83 1.22
N ASN A 16 6.68 7.12 1.12
CA ASN A 16 7.57 7.09 2.27
C ASN A 16 7.18 8.12 3.35
N TRP A 17 6.67 9.28 2.95
CA TRP A 17 6.14 10.27 3.89
C TRP A 17 4.90 9.73 4.61
N LEU A 18 3.92 9.16 3.89
CA LEU A 18 2.73 8.57 4.51
C LEU A 18 3.07 7.43 5.48
N LEU A 19 4.04 6.60 5.12
CA LEU A 19 4.47 5.44 5.90
C LEU A 19 5.15 5.83 7.22
N ASN A 20 5.91 6.93 7.24
CA ASN A 20 6.74 7.32 8.37
C ASN A 20 6.19 8.49 9.18
N THR A 21 5.25 9.26 8.64
CA THR A 21 4.54 10.30 9.39
C THR A 21 3.36 9.69 10.15
N PRO A 22 3.22 9.93 11.47
CA PRO A 22 2.07 9.47 12.23
C PRO A 22 0.72 9.90 11.63
N VAL A 23 -0.31 9.07 11.78
CA VAL A 23 -1.62 9.26 11.12
C VAL A 23 -2.34 10.52 11.60
N ASN A 24 -2.10 10.95 12.84
CA ASN A 24 -2.69 12.14 13.44
C ASN A 24 -1.88 13.42 13.20
N GLN A 25 -0.77 13.36 12.46
CA GLN A 25 0.07 14.52 12.15
C GLN A 25 -0.20 15.06 10.74
N GLU A 26 -0.09 16.38 10.60
CA GLU A 26 -0.21 17.12 9.34
C GLU A 26 -1.43 16.69 8.48
N PRO A 27 -2.67 16.70 9.01
CA PRO A 27 -3.84 16.11 8.34
C PRO A 27 -4.13 16.75 6.97
N GLN A 28 -3.84 18.05 6.82
CA GLN A 28 -4.00 18.74 5.54
C GLN A 28 -3.00 18.25 4.49
N LYS A 29 -1.73 18.15 4.86
CA LYS A 29 -0.68 17.62 3.99
C LYS A 29 -0.90 16.15 3.65
N ARG A 30 -1.39 15.34 4.61
CA ARG A 30 -1.78 13.94 4.35
C ARG A 30 -2.85 13.84 3.27
N LYS A 31 -3.87 14.70 3.31
CA LYS A 31 -4.88 14.77 2.24
C LYS A 31 -4.26 15.13 0.89
N GLU A 32 -3.34 16.10 0.86
CA GLU A 32 -2.64 16.50 -0.36
C GLU A 32 -1.76 15.39 -0.94
N VAL A 33 -1.00 14.70 -0.08
CA VAL A 33 -0.15 13.56 -0.46
C VAL A 33 -0.99 12.38 -0.96
N ASN A 34 -2.09 12.05 -0.28
CA ASN A 34 -3.04 11.03 -0.73
C ASN A 34 -3.65 11.39 -2.09
N ALA A 35 -4.07 12.64 -2.29
CA ALA A 35 -4.61 13.11 -3.57
C ALA A 35 -3.57 13.07 -4.69
N PHE A 36 -2.31 13.39 -4.39
CA PHE A 36 -1.21 13.29 -5.36
C PHE A 36 -0.96 11.85 -5.78
N LEU A 37 -0.89 10.90 -4.83
CA LEU A 37 -0.74 9.47 -5.14
C LEU A 37 -1.92 8.94 -5.96
N MET A 38 -3.16 9.26 -5.55
CA MET A 38 -4.36 8.80 -6.27
C MET A 38 -4.40 9.31 -7.72
N ARG A 39 -4.12 10.60 -7.94
CA ARG A 39 -4.07 11.16 -9.31
C ARG A 39 -3.03 10.48 -10.18
N TRP A 40 -1.88 10.13 -9.60
CA TRP A 40 -0.85 9.42 -10.35
C TRP A 40 -1.28 7.98 -10.67
N LEU A 41 -1.87 7.26 -9.70
CA LEU A 41 -2.40 5.92 -9.89
C LEU A 41 -3.48 5.86 -10.98
N GLU A 42 -4.41 6.82 -10.98
CA GLU A 42 -5.49 6.92 -11.97
C GLU A 42 -4.98 7.22 -13.38
N GLY A 43 -3.88 7.98 -13.49
CA GLY A 43 -3.32 8.41 -14.77
C GLY A 43 -2.18 7.53 -15.32
N SER A 44 -1.57 6.70 -14.48
CA SER A 44 -0.36 5.96 -14.85
C SER A 44 -0.69 4.74 -15.71
N PRO A 45 -0.15 4.65 -16.95
CA PRO A 45 -0.34 3.46 -17.79
C PRO A 45 0.59 2.30 -17.39
N SER A 46 1.57 2.52 -16.51
CA SER A 46 2.62 1.56 -16.19
C SER A 46 2.35 0.73 -14.93
N VAL A 47 1.38 1.12 -14.12
CA VAL A 47 1.02 0.43 -12.87
C VAL A 47 -0.48 0.21 -12.82
N THR A 48 -0.90 -1.02 -12.57
CA THR A 48 -2.30 -1.36 -12.34
C THR A 48 -2.38 -2.08 -11.01
N VAL A 49 -3.12 -1.50 -10.06
CA VAL A 49 -3.36 -2.10 -8.75
C VAL A 49 -4.75 -2.72 -8.75
N GLU A 50 -4.82 -4.00 -8.40
CA GLU A 50 -6.10 -4.71 -8.33
C GLU A 50 -6.70 -4.60 -6.93
N ILE A 51 -8.01 -4.32 -6.88
CA ILE A 51 -8.78 -4.25 -5.64
C ILE A 51 -9.49 -5.59 -5.45
N ASN A 52 -8.91 -6.47 -4.63
CA ASN A 52 -9.53 -7.74 -4.25
C ASN A 52 -10.04 -7.65 -2.80
N PRO A 53 -11.37 -7.76 -2.55
CA PRO A 53 -11.94 -7.61 -1.22
C PRO A 53 -11.56 -8.75 -0.24
N GLU A 54 -11.08 -9.89 -0.73
CA GLU A 54 -10.56 -10.97 0.13
C GLU A 54 -9.15 -10.67 0.66
N ILE A 55 -8.44 -9.74 0.02
CA ILE A 55 -7.11 -9.25 0.43
C ILE A 55 -7.22 -7.91 1.15
N ILE A 56 -8.05 -7.01 0.65
CA ILE A 56 -8.25 -5.67 1.23
C ILE A 56 -9.35 -5.76 2.27
N THR A 57 -9.05 -6.42 3.38
CA THR A 57 -10.00 -6.70 4.48
C THR A 57 -10.01 -5.60 5.56
N PHE A 58 -9.40 -4.45 5.27
CA PHE A 58 -9.20 -3.28 6.16
C PHE A 58 -9.81 -2.00 5.55
N LEU A 59 -10.97 -2.13 4.89
CA LEU A 59 -11.66 -1.02 4.20
C LEU A 59 -12.11 0.10 5.16
N ASP A 60 -12.17 -0.16 6.46
CA ASP A 60 -12.45 0.82 7.52
C ASP A 60 -11.26 1.75 7.82
N CYS A 61 -10.10 1.50 7.23
CA CYS A 61 -8.90 2.32 7.35
C CYS A 61 -8.50 2.91 5.97
N PRO A 62 -8.98 4.12 5.61
CA PRO A 62 -8.66 4.75 4.33
C PRO A 62 -7.15 4.96 4.10
N ASP A 63 -6.40 5.34 5.14
CA ASP A 63 -4.94 5.45 5.05
C ASP A 63 -4.29 4.09 4.79
N CYS A 64 -4.82 2.99 5.36
CA CYS A 64 -4.32 1.65 5.08
C CYS A 64 -4.55 1.26 3.61
N LEU A 65 -5.70 1.62 3.03
CA LEU A 65 -5.95 1.41 1.60
C LEU A 65 -4.94 2.19 0.72
N MET A 66 -4.68 3.45 1.06
CA MET A 66 -3.68 4.25 0.35
C MET A 66 -2.27 3.66 0.46
N ILE A 67 -1.90 3.19 1.65
CA ILE A 67 -0.62 2.51 1.89
C ILE A 67 -0.53 1.20 1.09
N PHE A 68 -1.61 0.42 1.00
CA PHE A 68 -1.64 -0.79 0.17
C PHE A 68 -1.34 -0.49 -1.30
N MET A 69 -2.08 0.47 -1.88
CA MET A 69 -1.90 0.84 -3.30
C MET A 69 -0.52 1.44 -3.55
N GLY A 70 -0.02 2.26 -2.63
CA GLY A 70 1.33 2.81 -2.68
C GLY A 70 2.40 1.73 -2.60
N GLY A 71 2.28 0.79 -1.66
CA GLY A 71 3.24 -0.30 -1.49
C GLY A 71 3.34 -1.22 -2.71
N TRP A 72 2.20 -1.56 -3.33
CA TRP A 72 2.18 -2.28 -4.61
C TRP A 72 2.90 -1.48 -5.69
N THR A 73 2.58 -0.18 -5.82
CA THR A 73 3.18 0.70 -6.82
C THR A 73 4.70 0.79 -6.66
N ILE A 74 5.19 1.00 -5.44
CA ILE A 74 6.63 1.07 -5.18
C ILE A 74 7.31 -0.26 -5.50
N HIS A 75 6.66 -1.40 -5.22
CA HIS A 75 7.17 -2.69 -5.64
C HIS A 75 7.31 -2.79 -7.16
N THR A 76 6.26 -2.45 -7.91
CA THR A 76 6.29 -2.46 -9.37
C THR A 76 7.42 -1.58 -9.90
N LEU A 77 7.55 -0.34 -9.41
CA LEU A 77 8.61 0.59 -9.85
C LEU A 77 10.03 0.07 -9.54
N ASN A 78 10.25 -0.48 -8.34
CA ASN A 78 11.57 -0.94 -7.91
C ASN A 78 11.98 -2.29 -8.55
N ASN A 79 11.04 -3.00 -9.17
CA ASN A 79 11.27 -4.34 -9.73
C ASN A 79 11.05 -4.37 -11.25
N ASN A 80 11.53 -3.34 -11.97
CA ASN A 80 11.46 -3.25 -13.43
C ASN A 80 10.02 -3.37 -13.98
N TYR A 81 9.06 -2.74 -13.31
CA TYR A 81 7.64 -2.80 -13.65
C TYR A 81 7.06 -4.23 -13.57
N ASP A 82 7.43 -4.99 -12.53
CA ASP A 82 6.86 -6.32 -12.27
C ASP A 82 5.32 -6.23 -12.21
N LYS A 83 4.68 -7.12 -12.97
CA LYS A 83 3.22 -7.22 -13.14
C LYS A 83 2.63 -8.40 -12.39
N ASP A 84 3.42 -9.15 -11.62
CA ASP A 84 2.92 -10.23 -10.79
C ASP A 84 2.00 -9.67 -9.69
N PRO A 85 0.68 -9.95 -9.74
CA PRO A 85 -0.26 -9.40 -8.79
C PRO A 85 -0.06 -9.96 -7.38
N VAL A 86 0.51 -11.16 -7.25
CA VAL A 86 0.82 -11.77 -5.94
C VAL A 86 1.90 -10.97 -5.25
N LYS A 87 2.99 -10.64 -5.96
CA LYS A 87 4.09 -9.87 -5.37
C LYS A 87 3.69 -8.44 -5.06
N GLY A 88 2.95 -7.80 -5.97
CA GLY A 88 2.42 -6.46 -5.77
C GLY A 88 1.49 -6.39 -4.55
N ALA A 89 0.51 -7.28 -4.46
CA ALA A 89 -0.40 -7.37 -3.31
C ALA A 89 0.36 -7.68 -2.01
N THR A 90 1.35 -8.58 -2.06
CA THR A 90 2.18 -8.91 -0.89
C THR A 90 2.97 -7.70 -0.40
N ALA A 91 3.56 -6.92 -1.31
CA ALA A 91 4.25 -5.68 -0.96
C ALA A 91 3.29 -4.63 -0.38
N GLY A 92 2.09 -4.48 -0.96
CA GLY A 92 1.05 -3.61 -0.43
C GLY A 92 0.63 -3.99 1.00
N ILE A 93 0.36 -5.28 1.25
CA ILE A 93 0.01 -5.77 2.60
C ILE A 93 1.16 -5.56 3.58
N ARG A 94 2.41 -5.78 3.18
CA ARG A 94 3.58 -5.49 4.02
C ARG A 94 3.68 -4.01 4.39
N GLY A 95 3.39 -3.11 3.44
CA GLY A 95 3.27 -1.67 3.72
C GLY A 95 2.20 -1.38 4.78
N VAL A 96 1.02 -2.00 4.65
CA VAL A 96 -0.08 -1.83 5.61
C VAL A 96 0.31 -2.34 7.00
N MET A 97 0.99 -3.47 7.08
CA MET A 97 1.48 -4.03 8.35
C MET A 97 2.44 -3.07 9.04
N ASP A 98 3.42 -2.52 8.32
CA ASP A 98 4.37 -1.53 8.86
C ASP A 98 3.68 -0.24 9.31
N PHE A 99 2.82 0.33 8.45
CA PHE A 99 2.04 1.52 8.79
C PHE A 99 1.17 1.30 10.03
N TYR A 100 0.48 0.16 10.11
CA TYR A 100 -0.35 -0.21 11.25
C TYR A 100 0.47 -0.34 12.53
N GLN A 101 1.63 -1.00 12.49
CA GLN A 101 2.49 -1.16 13.66
C GLN A 101 2.97 0.20 14.18
N LYS A 102 3.40 1.10 13.29
CA LYS A 102 3.83 2.47 13.62
C LYS A 102 2.71 3.35 14.18
N ASN A 103 1.45 3.06 13.84
CA ASN A 103 0.29 3.88 14.19
C ASN A 103 -0.72 3.17 15.10
N ARG A 104 -0.36 2.02 15.68
CA ARG A 104 -1.29 1.12 16.38
C ARG A 104 -2.02 1.78 17.54
N GLU A 105 -1.35 2.67 18.26
CA GLU A 105 -1.94 3.42 19.37
C GLU A 105 -3.07 4.34 18.91
N MET A 106 -2.95 4.91 17.70
CA MET A 106 -3.93 5.85 17.14
C MET A 106 -5.02 5.16 16.31
N LEU A 107 -4.66 4.12 15.57
CA LEU A 107 -5.60 3.35 14.73
C LEU A 107 -6.43 2.36 15.55
N GLY A 108 -5.99 2.03 16.76
CA GLY A 108 -6.59 0.97 17.56
C GLY A 108 -6.32 -0.41 16.96
N LYS A 109 -6.96 -1.42 17.54
CA LYS A 109 -6.75 -2.82 17.15
C LYS A 109 -7.50 -3.14 15.86
N ASN A 110 -6.78 -3.56 14.81
CA ASN A 110 -7.39 -4.08 13.58
C ASN A 110 -7.12 -5.60 13.44
N LYS A 111 -8.17 -6.42 13.60
CA LYS A 111 -8.05 -7.89 13.55
C LYS A 111 -7.62 -8.41 12.17
N ALA A 112 -8.01 -7.73 11.10
CA ALA A 112 -7.64 -8.11 9.75
C ALA A 112 -6.13 -7.94 9.53
N ILE A 113 -5.58 -6.79 9.95
CA ILE A 113 -4.13 -6.54 9.84
C ILE A 113 -3.33 -7.46 10.79
N GLU A 114 -3.81 -7.71 12.00
CA GLU A 114 -3.18 -8.67 12.92
C GLU A 114 -3.16 -10.11 12.37
N LYS A 115 -4.13 -10.50 11.53
CA LYS A 115 -4.09 -11.78 10.82
C LYS A 115 -2.93 -11.83 9.82
N TYR A 116 -2.70 -10.76 9.05
CA TYR A 116 -1.58 -10.68 8.11
C TYR A 116 -0.24 -10.74 8.82
N LEU A 117 -0.07 -10.03 9.95
CA LEU A 117 1.14 -10.11 10.78
C LEU A 117 1.45 -11.55 11.19
N LYS A 118 0.44 -12.30 11.66
CA LYS A 118 0.60 -13.72 12.03
C LYS A 118 0.88 -14.65 10.85
N LEU A 119 0.39 -14.31 9.66
CA LEU A 119 0.70 -15.06 8.44
C LEU A 119 2.15 -14.82 8.02
N GLU A 120 2.62 -13.58 8.11
CA GLU A 120 4.01 -13.20 7.82
C GLU A 120 4.98 -13.88 8.77
N GLU A 121 4.72 -13.85 10.09
CA GLU A 121 5.51 -14.56 11.10
C GLU A 121 5.66 -16.07 10.82
N LYS A 122 4.67 -16.66 10.13
CA LYS A 122 4.65 -18.09 9.77
C LYS A 122 5.21 -18.37 8.37
N GLY A 123 5.63 -17.36 7.62
CA GLY A 123 6.03 -17.48 6.21
C GLY A 123 4.88 -17.89 5.28
N LYS A 124 3.64 -17.58 5.65
CA LYS A 124 2.42 -18.01 4.93
C LYS A 124 1.65 -16.86 4.26
N LEU A 125 2.15 -15.62 4.34
CA LEU A 125 1.46 -14.47 3.78
C LEU A 125 1.33 -14.55 2.25
N GLU A 126 2.44 -14.71 1.54
CA GLU A 126 2.44 -14.76 0.08
C GLU A 126 1.66 -15.97 -0.48
N PRO A 127 1.79 -17.21 0.05
CA PRO A 127 0.91 -18.32 -0.33
C PRO A 127 -0.58 -18.04 -0.08
N PHE A 128 -0.92 -17.36 1.03
CA PHE A 128 -2.31 -16.98 1.31
C PHE A 128 -2.81 -15.97 0.26
N ILE A 129 -2.02 -14.95 -0.08
CA ILE A 129 -2.37 -13.96 -1.10
C ILE A 129 -2.53 -14.61 -2.47
N ALA A 130 -1.58 -15.48 -2.86
CA ALA A 130 -1.64 -16.23 -4.09
C ALA A 130 -2.91 -17.08 -4.19
N ASP A 131 -3.36 -17.68 -3.09
CA ASP A 131 -4.61 -18.43 -3.05
C ASP A 131 -5.85 -17.55 -3.22
N LYS A 132 -5.81 -16.30 -2.74
CA LYS A 132 -6.91 -15.33 -2.82
C LYS A 132 -7.04 -14.61 -4.15
N LEU A 133 -6.02 -14.67 -5.00
CA LEU A 133 -6.01 -14.10 -6.35
C LEU A 133 -6.32 -15.13 -7.44
N LYS A 134 -6.60 -16.39 -7.07
CA LYS A 134 -7.00 -17.44 -8.02
C LYS A 134 -8.45 -17.30 -8.48
#